data_AF-A0A1Q5AY25-F1
#
_entry.id   AF-A0A1Q5AY25-F1
#
_cell.length_a   1.000
_cell.length_b   1.000
_cell.length_c   1.000
_cell.angle_alpha   90.00
_cell.angle_beta   90.00
_cell.angle_gamma   90.00
#
_symmetry.space_group_name_H-M   'P 1'
#
loop_
_entity.id
_entity.type
_entity.pdbx_description
1 polymer ?
#
loop_
_entity_poly.entity_id
_entity_poly.type
_entity_poly.pdbx_seq_one_letter_code
_entity_poly.pdbx_strand_id
1 'polypeptide(L)'
;MAADRHHAVVGSDWIWELHVPVAAGPALRQLYALAAERNLRPQRADGLINLFTNPDADLRTVEDLDTALAAMATGAEHGQFWTNGDIDIFVNWEDGRLVWALDTCFCHRRPAPEAATFRDLHGRLTGLWLDMAQRLNDDVGRVLDEWSTDQIWEWSIHDAAHPTGGRPAELGWWTYVGPDRRLPPPPLPEVAARTRRLPNGALLVTLLDDPAAVDPVRYEAIHSRWLRAA
;
A
#
# COMPACT_ATOMS: atom_id res chain seq x y z
N MET A 1 -10.02 -39.31 -1.70
CA MET A 1 -8.75 -39.27 -0.94
C MET A 1 -8.46 -37.80 -0.70
N ALA A 2 -8.88 -37.30 0.45
CA ALA A 2 -8.78 -35.88 0.79
C ALA A 2 -7.32 -35.57 1.08
N ALA A 3 -6.70 -34.77 0.22
CA ALA A 3 -5.41 -34.19 0.50
C ALA A 3 -5.64 -33.10 1.55
N ASP A 4 -5.19 -33.39 2.76
CA ASP A 4 -5.10 -32.50 3.89
C ASP A 4 -4.24 -31.30 3.45
N ARG A 5 -4.90 -30.18 3.14
CA ARG A 5 -4.21 -28.91 2.95
C ARG A 5 -3.78 -28.45 4.33
N HIS A 6 -2.58 -28.85 4.72
CA HIS A 6 -1.83 -28.10 5.71
C HIS A 6 -1.71 -26.67 5.19
N HIS A 7 -2.58 -25.79 5.68
CA HIS A 7 -2.38 -24.35 5.62
C HIS A 7 -1.10 -24.05 6.41
N ALA A 8 0.04 -24.16 5.74
CA ALA A 8 1.16 -23.32 6.10
C ALA A 8 0.64 -21.89 6.05
N VAL A 9 0.75 -21.16 7.15
CA VAL A 9 0.59 -19.71 7.15
C VAL A 9 1.74 -19.19 6.31
N VAL A 10 1.55 -19.16 4.99
CA VAL A 10 2.41 -18.40 4.09
C VAL A 10 2.17 -16.97 4.49
N GLY A 11 3.25 -16.31 4.89
CA GLY A 11 3.22 -14.93 5.24
C GLY A 11 2.65 -14.10 4.10
N SER A 12 1.74 -13.18 4.42
CA SER A 12 1.22 -12.22 3.46
C SER A 12 1.45 -10.81 3.98
N ASP A 13 1.97 -9.95 3.13
CA ASP A 13 2.31 -8.58 3.49
C ASP A 13 1.09 -7.66 3.39
N TRP A 14 1.19 -6.52 4.08
CA TRP A 14 0.37 -5.35 3.77
C TRP A 14 1.16 -4.40 2.91
N ILE A 15 0.54 -3.92 1.83
CA ILE A 15 1.20 -3.12 0.80
C ILE A 15 0.45 -1.79 0.66
N TRP A 16 1.19 -0.70 0.64
CA TRP A 16 0.69 0.63 0.29
C TRP A 16 1.35 1.05 -1.00
N GLU A 17 0.56 1.48 -1.97
CA GLU A 17 1.06 1.93 -3.27
C GLU A 17 0.39 3.21 -3.75
N LEU A 18 1.15 3.99 -4.52
CA LEU A 18 0.76 5.26 -5.13
C LEU A 18 1.34 5.35 -6.55
N HIS A 19 0.51 5.74 -7.52
CA HIS A 19 0.89 5.95 -8.93
C HIS A 19 1.21 7.43 -9.18
N VAL A 20 2.43 7.84 -8.84
CA VAL A 20 2.77 9.25 -8.69
C VAL A 20 3.27 9.86 -10.01
N PRO A 21 2.68 10.98 -10.47
CA PRO A 21 3.07 11.64 -11.73
C PRO A 21 4.31 12.55 -11.58
N VAL A 22 5.22 12.20 -10.68
CA VAL A 22 6.42 12.99 -10.34
C VAL A 22 7.67 12.14 -10.41
N ALA A 23 8.83 12.77 -10.56
CA ALA A 23 10.11 12.05 -10.56
C ALA A 23 10.40 11.39 -9.20
N ALA A 24 11.09 10.26 -9.24
CA ALA A 24 11.40 9.42 -8.08
C ALA A 24 12.05 10.18 -6.91
N GLY A 25 13.13 10.93 -7.18
CA GLY A 25 13.89 11.64 -6.14
C GLY A 25 13.04 12.61 -5.29
N PRO A 26 12.31 13.56 -5.91
CA PRO A 26 11.37 14.43 -5.18
C PRO A 26 10.29 13.66 -4.40
N ALA A 27 9.70 12.62 -4.99
CA ALA A 27 8.67 11.81 -4.32
C ALA A 27 9.22 11.11 -3.07
N LEU A 28 10.38 10.46 -3.20
CA LEU A 28 11.06 9.77 -2.11
C LEU A 28 11.47 10.72 -0.98
N ARG A 29 12.04 11.90 -1.30
CA ARG A 29 12.36 12.91 -0.29
C ARG A 29 11.13 13.33 0.51
N GLN A 30 10.02 13.56 -0.18
CA GLN A 30 8.77 13.96 0.47
C GLN A 30 8.20 12.84 1.33
N LEU A 31 8.26 11.59 0.86
CA LEU A 31 7.88 10.41 1.62
C LEU A 31 8.67 10.33 2.94
N TYR A 32 10.00 10.38 2.88
CA TYR A 32 10.84 10.26 4.06
C TYR A 32 10.67 11.43 5.05
N ALA A 33 10.43 12.65 4.54
CA ALA A 33 10.11 13.80 5.39
C ALA A 33 8.78 13.61 6.16
N LEU A 34 7.73 13.15 5.48
CA LEU A 34 6.43 12.87 6.10
C LEU A 34 6.45 11.65 7.03
N ALA A 35 7.27 10.65 6.71
CA ALA A 35 7.49 9.48 7.53
C ALA A 35 8.11 9.86 8.89
N ALA A 36 9.05 10.81 8.91
CA ALA A 36 9.69 11.30 10.14
C ALA A 36 8.67 11.92 11.11
N GLU A 37 7.67 12.66 10.61
CA GLU A 37 6.57 13.20 11.42
C GLU A 37 5.71 12.11 12.10
N ARG A 38 5.81 10.86 11.62
CA ARG A 38 5.08 9.68 12.12
C ARG A 38 5.96 8.71 12.92
N ASN A 39 7.15 9.15 13.32
CA ASN A 39 8.15 8.33 14.02
C ASN A 39 8.60 7.11 13.20
N LEU A 40 8.68 7.27 11.87
CA LEU A 40 9.29 6.33 10.95
C LEU A 40 10.59 6.93 10.46
N ARG A 41 11.68 6.17 10.52
CA ARG A 41 13.03 6.68 10.22
C ARG A 41 13.72 5.85 9.14
N PRO A 42 14.51 6.45 8.24
CA PRO A 42 15.36 5.68 7.34
C PRO A 42 16.47 4.92 8.08
N GLN A 43 17.00 5.50 9.16
CA GLN A 43 18.12 4.95 9.91
C GLN A 43 17.68 3.91 10.94
N ARG A 44 18.49 2.86 11.03
CA ARG A 44 18.55 1.93 12.17
C ARG A 44 19.10 2.63 13.42
N ALA A 45 19.05 1.90 14.55
CA ALA A 45 19.59 2.37 15.83
C ALA A 45 21.09 2.71 15.80
N ASP A 46 21.87 2.10 14.90
CA ASP A 46 23.31 2.36 14.71
C ASP A 46 23.59 3.55 13.76
N GLY A 47 22.55 4.22 13.26
CA GLY A 47 22.67 5.37 12.36
C GLY A 47 22.79 4.99 10.88
N LEU A 48 22.85 3.70 10.54
CA LEU A 48 22.97 3.23 9.16
C LEU A 48 21.60 3.05 8.50
N ILE A 49 21.56 3.27 7.19
CA ILE A 49 20.42 3.04 6.31
C ILE A 49 20.70 1.77 5.50
N ASN A 50 19.77 0.82 5.52
CA ASN A 50 19.84 -0.37 4.69
C ASN A 50 19.39 -0.05 3.26
N LEU A 51 20.13 -0.56 2.28
CA LEU A 51 19.75 -0.61 0.88
C LEU A 51 19.89 -2.04 0.40
N PHE A 52 18.94 -2.48 -0.40
CA PHE A 52 18.89 -3.84 -0.93
C PHE A 52 18.78 -3.78 -2.45
N THR A 53 19.57 -4.59 -3.15
CA THR A 53 19.50 -4.66 -4.61
C THR A 53 18.25 -5.39 -5.09
N ASN A 54 17.79 -5.04 -6.29
CA ASN A 54 16.77 -5.79 -7.02
C ASN A 54 17.44 -6.64 -8.13
N PRO A 55 17.11 -7.93 -8.30
CA PRO A 55 16.19 -8.76 -7.52
C PRO A 55 16.84 -9.55 -6.38
N ASP A 56 18.17 -9.51 -6.28
CA ASP A 56 18.93 -10.45 -5.45
C ASP A 56 18.88 -10.14 -3.94
N ALA A 57 18.33 -8.98 -3.56
CA ALA A 57 18.20 -8.51 -2.18
C ALA A 57 19.53 -8.45 -1.42
N ASP A 58 20.63 -8.18 -2.12
CA ASP A 58 21.94 -8.00 -1.50
C ASP A 58 21.92 -6.74 -0.64
N LEU A 59 22.22 -6.91 0.66
CA LEU A 59 22.25 -5.82 1.61
C LEU A 59 23.57 -5.04 1.53
N ARG A 60 23.46 -3.72 1.40
CA ARG A 60 24.52 -2.77 1.75
C ARG A 60 23.99 -1.67 2.66
N THR A 61 24.89 -0.97 3.35
CA THR A 61 24.53 0.13 4.23
C THR A 61 25.17 1.45 3.82
N VAL A 62 24.48 2.55 4.10
CA VAL A 62 24.99 3.92 3.92
C VAL A 62 24.63 4.79 5.12
N GLU A 63 25.39 5.86 5.37
CA GLU A 63 25.11 6.84 6.42
C GLU A 63 24.27 8.02 5.91
N ASP A 64 24.51 8.43 4.66
CA ASP A 64 23.91 9.61 4.06
C ASP A 64 22.55 9.30 3.41
N LEU A 65 21.53 10.06 3.83
CA LEU A 65 20.17 9.91 3.30
C LEU A 65 20.10 10.28 1.82
N ASP A 66 20.78 11.34 1.38
CA ASP A 66 20.73 11.73 -0.04
C ASP A 66 21.32 10.63 -0.94
N THR A 67 22.39 9.97 -0.50
CA THR A 67 22.95 8.79 -1.16
C THR A 67 21.93 7.64 -1.23
N ALA A 68 21.21 7.36 -0.14
CA ALA A 68 20.18 6.33 -0.13
C ALA A 68 19.02 6.66 -1.08
N LEU A 69 18.52 7.89 -1.05
CA LEU A 69 17.41 8.31 -1.91
C LEU A 69 17.80 8.35 -3.38
N ALA A 70 19.04 8.74 -3.70
CA ALA A 70 19.55 8.71 -5.07
C ALA A 70 19.64 7.27 -5.62
N ALA A 71 20.10 6.33 -4.79
CA ALA A 71 20.11 4.90 -5.11
C ALA A 71 18.69 4.37 -5.38
N MET A 72 17.77 4.60 -4.45
CA MET A 72 16.37 4.17 -4.59
C MET A 72 15.68 4.77 -5.80
N ALA A 73 15.98 6.04 -6.13
CA ALA A 73 15.40 6.73 -7.28
C ALA A 73 15.74 6.10 -8.64
N THR A 74 16.76 5.21 -8.69
CA THR A 74 17.08 4.44 -9.91
C THR A 74 16.13 3.26 -10.14
N GLY A 75 15.39 2.83 -9.11
CA GLY A 75 14.60 1.60 -9.11
C GLY A 75 15.42 0.30 -8.98
N ALA A 76 16.76 0.39 -8.93
CA ALA A 76 17.64 -0.78 -8.79
C ALA A 76 17.84 -1.20 -7.32
N GLU A 77 17.54 -0.30 -6.38
CA GLU A 77 17.67 -0.55 -4.95
C GLU A 77 16.41 -0.11 -4.22
N HIS A 78 16.11 -0.78 -3.11
CA HIS A 78 15.03 -0.42 -2.21
C HIS A 78 15.56 -0.16 -0.81
N GLY A 79 14.86 0.70 -0.06
CA GLY A 79 15.22 1.11 1.28
C GLY A 79 14.21 0.61 2.31
N GLN A 80 14.30 1.16 3.51
CA GLN A 80 13.40 0.82 4.60
C GLN A 80 12.96 2.06 5.40
N PHE A 81 11.85 1.90 6.11
CA PHE A 81 11.58 2.63 7.34
C PHE A 81 11.78 1.73 8.55
N TRP A 82 12.12 2.36 9.67
CA TRP A 82 12.19 1.75 10.98
C TRP A 82 11.23 2.45 11.91
N THR A 83 10.45 1.67 12.65
CA THR A 83 9.77 2.17 13.85
C THR A 83 10.74 2.24 15.02
N ASN A 84 10.40 2.99 16.07
CA ASN A 84 11.18 2.98 17.33
C ASN A 84 11.21 1.61 18.03
N GLY A 85 10.39 0.64 17.59
CA GLY A 85 10.31 -0.72 18.15
C GLY A 85 10.96 -1.77 17.24
N ASP A 86 11.91 -1.37 16.39
CA ASP A 86 12.71 -2.22 15.50
C ASP A 86 11.90 -3.03 14.46
N ILE A 87 10.69 -2.57 14.15
CA ILE A 87 9.92 -3.06 12.98
C ILE A 87 10.41 -2.33 11.73
N ASP A 88 10.80 -3.09 10.71
CA ASP A 88 11.13 -2.57 9.39
C ASP A 88 9.94 -2.62 8.42
N ILE A 89 9.91 -1.65 7.51
CA ILE A 89 8.93 -1.51 6.44
C ILE A 89 9.72 -1.27 5.17
N PHE A 90 9.61 -2.15 4.18
CA PHE A 90 10.33 -2.01 2.91
C PHE A 90 9.74 -0.88 2.08
N VAL A 91 10.59 -0.13 1.37
CA VAL A 91 10.19 1.00 0.54
C VAL A 91 10.89 0.91 -0.81
N ASN A 92 10.11 0.92 -1.87
CA ASN A 92 10.56 0.74 -3.24
C ASN A 92 9.97 1.81 -4.17
N TRP A 93 10.76 2.14 -5.19
CA TRP A 93 10.32 2.91 -6.34
C TRP A 93 10.30 2.01 -7.58
N GLU A 94 9.17 1.96 -8.27
CA GLU A 94 8.93 1.09 -9.42
C GLU A 94 8.28 1.89 -10.54
N ASP A 95 9.08 2.44 -11.45
CA ASP A 95 8.63 3.12 -12.68
C ASP A 95 7.37 4.00 -12.52
N GLY A 96 7.45 5.01 -11.66
CA GLY A 96 6.32 5.92 -11.38
C GLY A 96 5.43 5.46 -10.23
N ARG A 97 5.69 4.30 -9.64
CA ARG A 97 4.99 3.79 -8.46
C ARG A 97 5.87 3.90 -7.22
N LEU A 98 5.31 4.45 -6.15
CA LEU A 98 5.90 4.41 -4.83
C LEU A 98 5.19 3.32 -4.04
N VAL A 99 5.95 2.38 -3.50
CA VAL A 99 5.41 1.23 -2.77
C VAL A 99 6.12 1.12 -1.42
N TRP A 100 5.38 0.69 -0.40
CA TRP A 100 5.98 0.17 0.82
C TRP A 100 5.19 -1.00 1.37
N ALA A 101 5.89 -1.91 2.02
CA ALA A 101 5.34 -3.17 2.50
C ALA A 101 5.71 -3.44 3.96
N LEU A 102 4.72 -3.89 4.73
CA LEU A 102 4.90 -4.39 6.09
C LEU A 102 4.88 -5.91 6.06
N ASP A 103 5.98 -6.51 6.53
CA ASP A 103 6.14 -7.95 6.58
C ASP A 103 5.03 -8.62 7.41
N THR A 104 4.55 -9.74 6.90
CA THR A 104 3.53 -10.57 7.54
C THR A 104 3.77 -10.90 9.02
N CYS A 105 5.02 -10.96 9.48
CA CYS A 105 5.33 -11.31 10.88
C CYS A 105 4.90 -10.21 11.86
N PHE A 106 4.68 -8.99 11.35
CA PHE A 106 4.14 -7.85 12.08
C PHE A 106 2.63 -7.65 11.85
N CYS A 107 2.01 -8.48 11.01
CA CYS A 107 0.62 -8.36 10.62
C CYS A 107 -0.30 -9.22 11.50
N HIS A 108 -1.55 -8.78 11.67
CA HIS A 108 -2.57 -9.54 12.38
C HIS A 108 -3.87 -9.56 11.60
N ARG A 109 -4.43 -10.75 11.33
CA ARG A 109 -5.65 -10.93 10.48
C ARG A 109 -6.81 -11.56 11.25
N ARG A 110 -6.82 -11.39 12.56
CA ARG A 110 -7.94 -11.78 13.43
C ARG A 110 -8.36 -10.58 14.29
N PRO A 111 -9.64 -10.21 14.34
CA PRO A 111 -10.10 -9.13 15.21
C PRO A 111 -9.97 -9.57 16.67
N ALA A 112 -8.92 -9.13 17.34
CA ALA A 112 -8.68 -9.44 18.75
C ALA A 112 -7.92 -8.28 19.43
N PRO A 113 -7.94 -8.17 20.76
CA PRO A 113 -7.17 -7.14 21.48
C PRO A 113 -5.68 -7.15 21.15
N GLU A 114 -5.10 -8.33 20.90
CA GLU A 114 -3.69 -8.54 20.56
C GLU A 114 -3.28 -7.84 19.26
N ALA A 115 -4.25 -7.56 18.37
CA ALA A 115 -4.00 -6.85 17.12
C ALA A 115 -3.78 -5.33 17.29
N ALA A 116 -3.84 -4.79 18.52
CA ALA A 116 -3.74 -3.35 18.77
C ALA A 116 -2.47 -2.72 18.19
N THR A 117 -1.30 -3.32 18.41
CA THR A 117 -0.02 -2.81 17.89
C THR A 117 0.00 -2.79 16.36
N PHE A 118 -0.54 -3.84 15.73
CA PHE A 118 -0.69 -3.90 14.27
C PHE A 118 -1.65 -2.82 13.77
N ARG A 119 -2.81 -2.62 14.40
CA ARG A 119 -3.76 -1.55 14.05
C ARG A 119 -3.12 -0.18 14.12
N ASP A 120 -2.36 0.10 15.16
CA ASP A 120 -1.67 1.38 15.34
C ASP A 120 -0.58 1.60 14.27
N LEU A 121 0.17 0.55 13.91
CA LEU A 121 1.16 0.63 12.84
C LEU A 121 0.50 0.80 11.47
N HIS A 122 -0.49 -0.03 11.14
CA HIS A 122 -1.26 0.06 9.91
C HIS A 122 -1.92 1.44 9.76
N GLY A 123 -2.50 1.98 10.84
CA GLY A 123 -3.09 3.32 10.87
C GLY A 123 -2.07 4.42 10.56
N ARG A 124 -0.86 4.33 11.13
CA ARG A 124 0.23 5.27 10.82
C ARG A 124 0.68 5.20 9.36
N LEU A 125 0.87 3.99 8.83
CA LEU A 125 1.28 3.78 7.43
C LEU A 125 0.19 4.20 6.44
N THR A 126 -1.09 3.94 6.76
CA THR A 126 -2.23 4.39 5.96
C THR A 126 -2.40 5.91 6.01
N GLY A 127 -2.13 6.53 7.16
CA GLY A 127 -2.08 7.98 7.28
C GLY A 127 -0.96 8.61 6.44
N LEU A 128 0.24 8.02 6.45
CA LEU A 128 1.35 8.43 5.58
C LEU A 128 0.97 8.30 4.10
N TRP A 129 0.34 7.18 3.72
CA TRP A 129 -0.14 6.91 2.37
C TRP A 129 -1.10 7.98 1.89
N LEU A 130 -2.12 8.31 2.69
CA LEU A 130 -3.12 9.31 2.31
C LEU A 130 -2.50 10.70 2.16
N ASP A 131 -1.62 11.11 3.08
CA ASP A 131 -0.95 12.40 2.99
C ASP A 131 -0.06 12.50 1.75
N MET A 132 0.66 11.42 1.42
CA MET A 132 1.47 11.35 0.20
C MET A 132 0.58 11.44 -1.05
N ALA A 133 -0.52 10.69 -1.09
CA ALA A 133 -1.47 10.72 -2.20
C ALA A 133 -2.01 12.14 -2.46
N GLN A 134 -2.41 12.84 -1.39
CA GLN A 134 -2.93 14.20 -1.49
C GLN A 134 -1.86 15.22 -1.89
N ARG A 135 -0.65 15.07 -1.35
CA ARG A 135 0.42 16.05 -1.55
C ARG A 135 1.13 15.90 -2.90
N LEU A 136 1.14 14.70 -3.46
CA LEU A 136 1.66 14.43 -4.82
C LEU A 136 0.58 14.50 -5.90
N ASN A 137 -0.68 14.78 -5.54
CA ASN A 137 -1.84 14.68 -6.45
C ASN A 137 -1.83 13.37 -7.22
N ASP A 138 -1.69 12.28 -6.48
CA ASP A 138 -1.67 10.92 -7.01
C ASP A 138 -2.87 10.64 -7.91
N ASP A 139 -2.68 9.83 -8.95
CA ASP A 139 -3.76 9.47 -9.86
C ASP A 139 -4.65 8.39 -9.23
N VAL A 140 -4.01 7.33 -8.74
CA VAL A 140 -4.62 6.19 -8.07
C VAL A 140 -3.63 5.65 -7.05
N GLY A 141 -4.12 5.41 -5.84
CA GLY A 141 -3.36 4.73 -4.79
C GLY A 141 -4.19 3.63 -4.16
N ARG A 142 -3.54 2.60 -3.62
CA ARG A 142 -4.21 1.49 -2.94
C ARG A 142 -3.49 1.07 -1.67
N VAL A 143 -4.28 0.57 -0.73
CA VAL A 143 -3.79 -0.20 0.43
C VAL A 143 -4.33 -1.62 0.29
N LEU A 144 -3.40 -2.56 0.21
CA LEU A 144 -3.63 -3.94 -0.20
C LEU A 144 -3.20 -4.88 0.93
N ASP A 145 -3.94 -5.97 1.02
CA ASP A 145 -3.53 -7.16 1.76
C ASP A 145 -3.21 -8.21 0.69
N GLU A 146 -1.99 -8.73 0.70
CA GLU A 146 -1.51 -9.61 -0.38
C GLU A 146 -2.39 -10.87 -0.50
N TRP A 147 -2.83 -11.47 0.61
CA TRP A 147 -3.70 -12.65 0.56
C TRP A 147 -5.07 -12.34 -0.06
N SER A 148 -5.62 -11.15 0.20
CA SER A 148 -6.83 -10.68 -0.47
C SER A 148 -6.60 -10.50 -1.97
N THR A 149 -5.44 -9.96 -2.35
CA THR A 149 -5.03 -9.74 -3.74
C THR A 149 -4.83 -11.06 -4.50
N ASP A 150 -4.28 -12.08 -3.85
CA ASP A 150 -4.12 -13.43 -4.41
C ASP A 150 -5.44 -14.03 -4.89
N GLN A 151 -6.57 -13.68 -4.25
CA GLN A 151 -7.88 -14.22 -4.65
C GLN A 151 -8.34 -13.73 -6.02
N ILE A 152 -7.74 -12.66 -6.53
CA ILE A 152 -8.11 -12.04 -7.82
C ILE A 152 -6.91 -11.95 -8.78
N TRP A 153 -5.77 -12.54 -8.42
CA TRP A 153 -4.50 -12.42 -9.13
C TRP A 153 -4.60 -12.84 -10.60
N GLU A 154 -5.29 -13.95 -10.83
CA GLU A 154 -5.49 -14.53 -12.17
C GLU A 154 -6.33 -13.65 -13.12
N TRP A 155 -7.00 -12.61 -12.62
CA TRP A 155 -7.84 -11.74 -13.45
C TRP A 155 -7.04 -10.63 -14.16
N SER A 156 -5.76 -10.45 -13.81
CA SER A 156 -4.85 -9.50 -14.49
C SER A 156 -5.37 -8.05 -14.55
N ILE A 157 -6.03 -7.61 -13.47
CA ILE A 157 -6.67 -6.28 -13.38
C ILE A 157 -5.84 -5.24 -12.61
N HIS A 158 -4.65 -5.62 -12.13
CA HIS A 158 -3.89 -4.86 -11.13
C HIS A 158 -3.46 -3.46 -11.56
N ASP A 159 -3.26 -3.21 -12.85
CA ASP A 159 -2.93 -1.86 -13.34
C ASP A 159 -4.00 -1.33 -14.32
N ALA A 160 -5.12 -2.05 -14.44
CA ALA A 160 -6.13 -1.75 -15.42
C ALA A 160 -7.10 -0.67 -14.92
N ALA A 161 -7.50 0.22 -15.83
CA ALA A 161 -8.70 1.03 -15.63
C ALA A 161 -9.95 0.19 -15.97
N HIS A 162 -10.98 0.34 -15.14
CA HIS A 162 -12.30 -0.24 -15.30
C HIS A 162 -13.00 0.35 -16.54
N PRO A 163 -13.60 -0.51 -17.41
CA PRO A 163 -14.18 -0.09 -18.69
C PRO A 163 -15.32 0.92 -18.55
N THR A 164 -16.06 0.87 -17.43
CA THR A 164 -17.34 1.60 -17.26
C THR A 164 -17.19 2.96 -16.57
N GLY A 165 -16.14 3.70 -16.91
CA GLY A 165 -16.03 5.11 -16.52
C GLY A 165 -14.74 5.49 -15.82
N GLY A 166 -13.60 4.87 -16.16
CA GLY A 166 -12.28 5.40 -15.81
C GLY A 166 -11.88 5.27 -14.33
N ARG A 167 -12.57 4.38 -13.60
CA ARG A 167 -12.21 3.96 -12.24
C ARG A 167 -11.10 2.90 -12.31
N PRO A 168 -10.34 2.60 -11.26
CA PRO A 168 -9.45 1.44 -11.28
C PRO A 168 -10.25 0.13 -11.31
N ALA A 169 -9.74 -0.88 -12.03
CA ALA A 169 -10.36 -2.19 -12.13
C ALA A 169 -10.19 -3.00 -10.84
N GLU A 170 -9.07 -2.81 -10.15
CA GLU A 170 -8.86 -3.28 -8.78
C GLU A 170 -9.06 -2.13 -7.77
N LEU A 171 -9.76 -2.43 -6.69
CA LEU A 171 -9.92 -1.59 -5.51
C LEU A 171 -9.11 -2.22 -4.37
N GLY A 172 -8.23 -1.46 -3.73
CA GLY A 172 -7.67 -1.88 -2.45
C GLY A 172 -8.70 -1.81 -1.31
N TRP A 173 -8.34 -2.35 -0.14
CA TRP A 173 -9.12 -2.15 1.08
C TRP A 173 -9.32 -0.66 1.39
N TRP A 174 -8.33 0.16 1.02
CA TRP A 174 -8.49 1.58 0.78
C TRP A 174 -8.05 1.91 -0.65
N THR A 175 -8.78 2.80 -1.31
CA THR A 175 -8.43 3.27 -2.66
C THR A 175 -8.57 4.78 -2.73
N TYR A 176 -7.49 5.45 -3.11
CA TYR A 176 -7.48 6.87 -3.45
C TYR A 176 -7.64 7.03 -4.95
N VAL A 177 -8.46 8.00 -5.37
CA VAL A 177 -8.62 8.38 -6.77
C VAL A 177 -8.51 9.89 -6.88
N GLY A 178 -7.58 10.36 -7.72
CA GLY A 178 -7.18 11.76 -7.84
C GLY A 178 -8.34 12.74 -8.14
N PRO A 179 -8.13 14.05 -7.85
CA PRO A 179 -9.19 15.06 -7.86
C PRO A 179 -9.73 15.43 -9.25
N ASP A 180 -8.96 15.21 -10.31
CA ASP A 180 -9.32 15.62 -11.68
C ASP A 180 -10.29 14.65 -12.37
N ARG A 181 -10.77 13.62 -11.66
CA ARG A 181 -11.72 12.66 -12.20
C ARG A 181 -13.15 13.01 -11.77
N ARG A 182 -13.92 13.64 -12.66
CA ARG A 182 -15.38 13.74 -12.51
C ARG A 182 -16.02 12.37 -12.79
N LEU A 183 -15.86 11.45 -11.85
CA LEU A 183 -16.39 10.10 -11.96
C LEU A 183 -17.86 10.07 -11.55
N PRO A 184 -18.72 9.30 -12.26
CA PRO A 184 -20.05 8.99 -11.75
C PRO A 184 -19.94 8.24 -10.41
N PRO A 185 -20.97 8.21 -9.56
CA PRO A 185 -20.97 7.40 -8.34
C PRO A 185 -20.53 5.95 -8.62
N PRO A 186 -19.82 5.27 -7.70
CA PRO A 186 -19.46 3.87 -7.89
C PRO A 186 -20.70 3.02 -8.21
N PRO A 187 -20.65 2.12 -9.22
CA PRO A 187 -21.81 1.32 -9.64
C PRO A 187 -22.34 0.36 -8.58
N LEU A 188 -21.48 -0.06 -7.64
CA LEU A 188 -21.90 -0.90 -6.51
C LEU A 188 -22.35 -0.03 -5.32
N PRO A 189 -23.59 -0.19 -4.80
CA PRO A 189 -24.08 0.59 -3.67
C PRO A 189 -23.22 0.48 -2.40
N GLU A 190 -22.68 -0.70 -2.12
CA GLU A 190 -21.80 -0.94 -0.97
C GLU A 190 -20.46 -0.19 -1.10
N VAL A 191 -19.91 -0.05 -2.32
CA VAL A 191 -18.71 0.75 -2.58
C VAL A 191 -19.05 2.24 -2.51
N ALA A 192 -20.19 2.65 -3.09
CA ALA A 192 -20.65 4.03 -3.04
C ALA A 192 -20.88 4.53 -1.61
N ALA A 193 -21.48 3.71 -0.75
CA ALA A 193 -21.69 4.02 0.67
C ALA A 193 -20.37 4.16 1.46
N ARG A 194 -19.31 3.53 0.97
CA ARG A 194 -17.95 3.57 1.53
C ARG A 194 -17.03 4.56 0.82
N THR A 195 -17.57 5.36 -0.10
CA THR A 195 -16.82 6.36 -0.85
C THR A 195 -17.14 7.76 -0.32
N ARG A 196 -16.10 8.54 -0.03
CA ARG A 196 -16.24 9.96 0.34
C ARG A 196 -15.33 10.83 -0.51
N ARG A 197 -15.73 12.09 -0.70
CA ARG A 197 -14.89 13.10 -1.34
C ARG A 197 -14.01 13.77 -0.28
N LEU A 198 -12.73 13.94 -0.60
CA LEU A 198 -11.75 14.65 0.20
C LEU A 198 -11.77 16.16 -0.11
N PRO A 199 -11.22 17.02 0.77
CA PRO A 199 -11.19 18.46 0.54
C PRO A 199 -10.49 18.90 -0.75
N ASN A 200 -9.47 18.15 -1.21
CA ASN A 200 -8.77 18.42 -2.46
C ASN A 200 -9.57 17.98 -3.70
N GLY A 201 -10.76 17.39 -3.54
CA GLY A 201 -11.60 16.91 -4.63
C GLY A 201 -11.43 15.42 -4.96
N ALA A 202 -10.39 14.75 -4.43
CA ALA A 202 -10.16 13.33 -4.63
C ALA A 202 -11.27 12.47 -4.00
N LEU A 203 -11.41 11.23 -4.45
CA LEU A 203 -12.28 10.23 -3.83
C LEU A 203 -11.44 9.28 -2.97
N LEU A 204 -11.94 8.95 -1.79
CA LEU A 204 -11.41 7.87 -0.96
C LEU A 204 -12.49 6.81 -0.79
N VAL A 205 -12.17 5.57 -1.16
CA VAL A 205 -12.97 4.38 -0.91
C VAL A 205 -12.37 3.64 0.29
N THR A 206 -13.20 3.22 1.24
CA THR A 206 -12.78 2.50 2.46
C THR A 206 -13.64 1.24 2.68
N LEU A 207 -13.18 0.12 2.14
CA LEU A 207 -13.91 -1.16 2.16
C LEU A 207 -13.74 -1.95 3.47
N LEU A 208 -12.74 -1.58 4.26
CA LEU A 208 -12.39 -2.19 5.55
C LEU A 208 -12.31 -1.13 6.65
N ASP A 209 -12.81 -1.46 7.85
CA ASP A 209 -12.77 -0.57 9.02
C ASP A 209 -11.65 -0.96 10.00
N ASP A 210 -11.42 -2.27 10.17
CA ASP A 210 -10.36 -2.82 11.01
C ASP A 210 -9.39 -3.61 10.13
N PRO A 211 -8.11 -3.22 10.01
CA PRO A 211 -7.14 -3.97 9.22
C PRO A 211 -6.92 -5.40 9.74
N ALA A 212 -7.32 -5.71 10.98
CA ALA A 212 -7.28 -7.07 11.51
C ALA A 212 -8.52 -7.92 11.15
N ALA A 213 -9.53 -7.33 10.51
CA ALA A 213 -10.79 -7.98 10.12
C ALA A 213 -10.87 -8.27 8.62
N VAL A 214 -9.75 -8.70 8.02
CA VAL A 214 -9.67 -9.04 6.59
C VAL A 214 -10.56 -10.23 6.27
N ASP A 215 -11.28 -10.13 5.16
CA ASP A 215 -12.08 -11.21 4.57
C ASP A 215 -11.73 -11.32 3.08
N PRO A 216 -10.80 -12.23 2.71
CA PRO A 216 -10.39 -12.40 1.32
C PRO A 216 -11.54 -12.84 0.39
N VAL A 217 -12.50 -13.61 0.92
CA VAL A 217 -13.67 -14.07 0.16
C VAL A 217 -14.58 -12.89 -0.16
N ARG A 218 -14.76 -11.97 0.80
CA ARG A 218 -15.48 -10.72 0.55
C ARG A 218 -14.74 -9.85 -0.47
N TYR A 219 -13.42 -9.77 -0.42
CA TYR A 219 -12.61 -9.01 -1.38
C TYR A 219 -12.82 -9.52 -2.81
N GLU A 220 -12.70 -10.84 -3.02
CA GLU A 220 -12.98 -11.50 -4.29
C GLU A 220 -14.41 -11.24 -4.77
N ALA A 221 -15.40 -11.42 -3.88
CA ALA A 221 -16.81 -11.23 -4.21
C ALA A 221 -17.14 -9.79 -4.63
N ILE A 222 -16.53 -8.79 -3.97
CA ILE A 222 -16.67 -7.38 -4.36
C ILE A 222 -16.10 -7.16 -5.77
N HIS A 223 -14.90 -7.67 -6.07
CA HIS A 223 -14.28 -7.48 -7.38
C HIS A 223 -15.02 -8.21 -8.51
N SER A 224 -15.53 -9.42 -8.25
CA SER A 224 -16.36 -10.15 -9.21
C SER A 224 -17.62 -9.36 -9.60
N ARG A 225 -18.27 -8.71 -8.63
CA ARG A 225 -19.41 -7.81 -8.90
C ARG A 225 -18.99 -6.50 -9.53
N TRP A 226 -17.86 -5.94 -9.10
CA TRP A 226 -17.31 -4.67 -9.58
C TRP A 226 -17.11 -4.74 -11.10
N LEU A 227 -16.40 -5.77 -11.56
CA LEU A 227 -16.10 -6.02 -12.97
C LEU A 227 -17.33 -6.40 -13.80
N ARG A 228 -18.41 -6.90 -13.18
CA ARG A 228 -19.67 -7.27 -13.86
C ARG A 228 -20.69 -6.15 -13.89
N ALA A 229 -20.63 -5.20 -12.95
CA ALA A 229 -21.47 -4.00 -12.97
C ALA A 229 -21.05 -3.02 -14.09
N ALA A 230 -20.23 -3.52 -15.00
CA ALA A 230 -19.56 -2.85 -16.06
C ALA A 230 -20.37 -2.79 -17.35
#